data_AF-A0A2H6NHD0-F1
#
_entry.id   AF-A0A2H6NHD0-F1
#
_cell.length_a   1.000
_cell.length_b   1.000
_cell.length_c   1.000
_cell.angle_alpha   90.00
_cell.angle_beta   90.00
_cell.angle_gamma   90.00
#
_symmetry.space_group_name_H-M   'P 1'
#
loop_
_entity.id
_entity.type
_entity.pdbx_description
1 polymer ?
#
loop_
_entity_poly.entity_id
_entity_poly.type
_entity_poly.pdbx_seq_one_letter_code
_entity_poly.pdbx_strand_id
1 'polypeptide(L)'
;VEMGPSSQVNLRVASLKTTLATKLPSRVLLPAIAKCYSEIANASKNYVGTIMDILKEHIVTLEKDQLSAHQSELTTFFTKALDFRAEHSQDNLETVGKIEAGIITCLISMVMKLSEMSFRPLFFKLFDWAKTEGAPKDRQLTFYRLADCIAGELKGLFSLFAGHLVKPFADNLNQINTSKTDADEAYFDSEGDTEKSCLLLQYSLDCLYKIFLFDSHHFVSKERAETLMLPLVNQLENMLGG
;
A
#
# COMPACT_ATOMS: atom_id res chain seq x y z
N VAL A 1 -23.99 -14.80 15.77
CA VAL A 1 -24.38 -13.81 16.80
C VAL A 1 -23.37 -12.69 16.77
N GLU A 2 -23.62 -11.64 15.99
CA GLU A 2 -22.77 -10.44 16.06
C GLU A 2 -23.00 -9.79 17.42
N MET A 3 -22.00 -9.91 18.31
CA MET A 3 -22.04 -9.27 19.61
C MET A 3 -21.68 -7.80 19.45
N GLY A 4 -22.61 -6.90 19.82
CA GLY A 4 -22.44 -5.47 19.65
C GLY A 4 -21.17 -4.90 20.29
N PRO A 5 -20.69 -3.73 19.82
CA PRO A 5 -19.39 -3.13 20.20
C PRO A 5 -19.23 -2.85 21.71
N SER A 6 -20.32 -2.87 22.48
CA SER A 6 -20.33 -2.63 23.94
C SER A 6 -20.36 -3.92 24.80
N SER A 7 -20.24 -5.11 24.20
CA SER A 7 -20.22 -6.35 24.99
C SER A 7 -18.97 -6.43 25.88
N GLN A 8 -19.10 -6.95 27.10
CA GLN A 8 -17.96 -7.10 28.03
C GLN A 8 -16.82 -7.94 27.42
N VAL A 9 -17.15 -8.88 26.53
CA VAL A 9 -16.17 -9.68 25.79
C VAL A 9 -15.36 -8.80 24.83
N ASN A 10 -16.02 -7.94 24.05
CA ASN A 10 -15.34 -7.02 23.13
C ASN A 10 -14.41 -6.04 23.87
N LEU A 11 -14.83 -5.53 25.03
CA LEU A 11 -14.00 -4.67 25.87
C LEU A 11 -12.75 -5.41 26.39
N ARG A 12 -12.90 -6.66 26.83
CA ARG A 12 -11.75 -7.48 27.27
C ARG A 12 -10.80 -7.81 26.12
N VAL A 13 -11.34 -8.13 24.94
CA VAL A 13 -10.52 -8.38 23.75
C VAL A 13 -9.75 -7.13 23.35
N ALA A 14 -10.40 -5.96 23.33
CA ALA A 14 -9.72 -4.68 23.06
C ALA A 14 -8.61 -4.41 24.09
N SER A 15 -8.90 -4.57 25.38
CA SER A 15 -7.90 -4.42 26.44
C SER A 15 -6.72 -5.39 26.29
N LEU A 16 -6.98 -6.62 25.85
CA LEU A 16 -5.93 -7.62 25.59
C LEU A 16 -5.05 -7.20 24.41
N LYS A 17 -5.64 -6.75 23.30
CA LYS A 17 -4.90 -6.23 22.13
C LYS A 17 -3.95 -5.10 22.53
N THR A 18 -4.45 -4.11 23.26
CA THR A 18 -3.65 -2.99 23.77
C THR A 18 -2.56 -3.46 24.73
N THR A 19 -2.84 -4.44 25.59
CA THR A 19 -1.82 -4.98 26.51
C THR A 19 -0.70 -5.68 25.74
N LEU A 20 -1.03 -6.48 24.72
CA LEU A 20 -0.04 -7.13 23.87
C LEU A 20 0.81 -6.10 23.12
N ALA A 21 0.18 -5.07 22.57
CA ALA A 21 0.87 -4.02 21.82
C ALA A 21 1.79 -3.16 22.70
N THR A 22 1.41 -2.88 23.95
CA THR A 22 2.12 -1.88 24.78
C THR A 22 3.03 -2.46 25.85
N LYS A 23 2.82 -3.72 26.27
CA LYS A 23 3.57 -4.34 27.37
C LYS A 23 4.60 -5.37 26.93
N LEU A 24 4.50 -5.90 25.70
CA LEU A 24 5.46 -6.87 25.21
C LEU A 24 6.68 -6.20 24.56
N PRO A 25 7.91 -6.68 24.86
CA PRO A 25 9.10 -6.26 24.13
C PRO A 25 9.03 -6.64 22.65
N SER A 26 9.49 -5.76 21.76
CA SER A 26 9.48 -5.96 20.30
C SER A 26 10.16 -7.26 19.87
N ARG A 27 11.28 -7.63 20.52
CA ARG A 27 12.00 -8.90 20.27
C ARG A 27 11.16 -10.17 20.46
N VAL A 28 10.06 -10.09 21.21
CA VAL A 28 9.12 -11.21 21.43
C VAL A 28 7.91 -11.05 20.53
N LEU A 29 7.39 -9.82 20.44
CA LEU A 29 6.15 -9.55 19.73
C LEU A 29 6.30 -9.66 18.21
N LEU A 30 7.36 -9.11 17.61
CA LEU A 30 7.53 -9.10 16.16
C LEU A 30 7.66 -10.51 15.55
N PRO A 31 8.47 -11.44 16.11
CA PRO A 31 8.51 -12.81 15.61
C PRO A 31 7.18 -13.54 15.78
N ALA A 32 6.46 -13.29 16.88
CA ALA A 32 5.15 -13.88 17.12
C ALA A 32 4.12 -13.39 16.09
N ILE A 33 4.09 -12.09 15.81
CA ILE A 33 3.23 -11.48 14.78
C ILE A 33 3.56 -12.04 13.39
N ALA A 34 4.84 -12.12 13.02
CA ALA A 34 5.27 -12.66 11.74
C ALA A 34 4.83 -14.12 11.56
N LYS A 35 4.96 -14.94 12.61
CA LYS A 35 4.49 -16.32 12.62
C LYS A 35 2.97 -16.39 12.50
N CYS A 36 2.24 -15.67 13.34
CA CYS A 36 0.78 -15.68 13.30
C CYS A 36 0.26 -15.22 11.94
N TYR A 37 0.81 -14.15 11.36
CA TYR A 37 0.46 -13.69 10.01
C TYR A 37 0.59 -14.82 8.99
N SER A 38 1.71 -15.56 9.00
CA SER A 38 1.93 -16.65 8.04
C SER A 38 0.94 -17.81 8.18
N GLU A 39 0.42 -18.06 9.38
CA GLU A 39 -0.59 -19.09 9.63
C GLU A 39 -1.99 -18.61 9.22
N ILE A 40 -2.35 -17.37 9.55
CA ILE A 40 -3.70 -16.85 9.33
C ILE A 40 -3.94 -16.28 7.94
N ALA A 41 -2.89 -15.85 7.22
CA ALA A 41 -3.03 -15.24 5.90
C ALA A 41 -3.76 -16.17 4.93
N ASN A 42 -3.50 -17.47 5.01
CA ASN A 42 -4.16 -18.46 4.16
C ASN A 42 -5.41 -19.07 4.83
N ALA A 43 -5.35 -19.34 6.14
CA ALA A 43 -6.39 -20.11 6.83
C ALA A 43 -7.57 -19.27 7.33
N SER A 44 -7.35 -18.00 7.68
CA SER A 44 -8.37 -17.16 8.32
C SER A 44 -8.13 -15.66 8.07
N LYS A 45 -8.23 -15.28 6.78
CA LYS A 45 -7.98 -13.95 6.20
C LYS A 45 -8.59 -12.78 6.99
N ASN A 46 -9.81 -12.95 7.51
CA ASN A 46 -10.52 -11.91 8.26
C ASN A 46 -9.81 -11.46 9.54
N TYR A 47 -8.92 -12.27 10.11
CA TYR A 47 -8.16 -11.90 11.31
C TYR A 47 -6.86 -11.15 11.03
N VAL A 48 -6.45 -11.03 9.76
CA VAL A 48 -5.23 -10.28 9.38
C VAL A 48 -5.33 -8.84 9.85
N GLY A 49 -6.50 -8.21 9.70
CA GLY A 49 -6.74 -6.85 10.20
C GLY A 49 -6.48 -6.73 11.71
N THR A 50 -6.90 -7.71 12.51
CA THR A 50 -6.65 -7.70 13.96
C THR A 50 -5.16 -7.78 14.30
N ILE A 51 -4.38 -8.58 13.58
CA ILE A 51 -2.92 -8.64 13.79
C ILE A 51 -2.27 -7.30 13.40
N MET A 52 -2.71 -6.71 12.28
CA MET A 52 -2.22 -5.42 11.82
C MET A 52 -2.57 -4.28 12.79
N ASP A 53 -3.73 -4.32 13.45
CA ASP A 53 -4.10 -3.36 14.49
C ASP A 53 -3.16 -3.42 15.71
N ILE A 54 -2.86 -4.64 16.19
CA ILE A 54 -1.94 -4.85 17.32
C ILE A 54 -0.53 -4.37 16.93
N LEU A 55 -0.06 -4.71 15.72
CA LEU A 55 1.24 -4.28 15.23
C LEU A 55 1.30 -2.75 15.08
N LYS A 56 0.25 -2.13 14.55
CA LYS A 56 0.13 -0.67 14.39
C LYS A 56 0.22 0.02 15.74
N GLU A 57 -0.55 -0.43 16.72
CA GLU A 57 -0.51 0.13 18.08
C GLU A 57 0.89 -0.01 18.67
N HIS A 58 1.53 -1.17 18.52
CA HIS A 58 2.90 -1.39 18.97
C HIS A 58 3.86 -0.39 18.32
N ILE A 59 3.86 -0.29 16.99
CA ILE A 59 4.72 0.63 16.22
C ILE A 59 4.52 2.08 16.66
N VAL A 60 3.27 2.52 16.87
CA VAL A 60 2.95 3.86 17.35
C VAL A 60 3.56 4.14 18.72
N THR A 61 3.64 3.14 19.60
CA THR A 61 4.28 3.30 20.93
C THR A 61 5.80 3.22 20.95
N LEU A 62 6.45 2.67 19.91
CA LEU A 62 7.91 2.51 19.91
C LEU A 62 8.66 3.84 19.87
N GLU A 63 9.76 3.97 20.61
CA GLU A 63 10.66 5.11 20.41
C GLU A 63 11.43 4.99 19.09
N LYS A 64 11.96 6.11 18.58
CA LYS A 64 12.61 6.14 17.24
C LYS A 64 13.86 5.26 17.16
N ASP A 65 14.62 5.18 18.25
CA ASP A 65 15.79 4.31 18.40
C ASP A 65 15.40 2.82 18.37
N GLN A 66 14.34 2.44 19.10
CA GLN A 66 13.82 1.07 19.12
C GLN A 66 13.27 0.67 17.75
N LEU A 67 12.54 1.58 17.08
CA LEU A 67 12.05 1.35 15.72
C LEU A 67 13.22 1.13 14.75
N SER A 68 14.29 1.91 14.88
CA SER A 68 15.48 1.79 14.03
C SER A 68 16.16 0.42 14.22
N ALA A 69 16.24 -0.07 15.46
CA ALA A 69 16.80 -1.39 15.78
C ALA A 69 16.02 -2.55 15.13
N HIS A 70 14.70 -2.40 14.99
CA HIS A 70 13.81 -3.41 14.40
C HIS A 70 13.40 -3.11 12.95
N GLN A 71 13.94 -2.06 12.33
CA GLN A 71 13.50 -1.60 11.01
C GLN A 71 13.67 -2.67 9.93
N SER A 72 14.77 -3.42 9.95
CA SER A 72 15.04 -4.48 8.96
C SER A 72 14.03 -5.63 9.06
N GLU A 73 13.67 -6.03 10.28
CA GLU A 73 12.70 -7.09 10.54
C GLU A 73 11.30 -6.66 10.07
N LEU A 74 10.88 -5.44 10.46
CA LEU A 74 9.61 -4.85 10.03
C LEU A 74 9.52 -4.68 8.52
N THR A 75 10.60 -4.25 7.88
CA THR A 75 10.65 -4.10 6.43
C THR A 75 10.43 -5.44 5.74
N THR A 76 11.11 -6.50 6.18
CA THR A 76 10.92 -7.86 5.63
C THR A 76 9.49 -8.36 5.85
N PHE A 77 8.92 -8.11 7.04
CA PHE A 77 7.54 -8.44 7.33
C PHE A 77 6.56 -7.72 6.40
N PHE A 78 6.68 -6.40 6.25
CA PHE A 78 5.78 -5.62 5.41
C PHE A 78 5.93 -5.94 3.92
N THR A 79 7.15 -6.17 3.41
CA THR A 79 7.33 -6.61 2.02
C THR A 79 6.59 -7.93 1.76
N LYS A 80 6.66 -8.89 2.69
CA LYS A 80 5.87 -10.13 2.60
C LYS A 80 4.36 -9.89 2.77
N ALA A 81 3.97 -8.98 3.66
CA ALA A 81 2.55 -8.73 3.91
C ALA A 81 1.88 -8.01 2.73
N LEU A 82 2.61 -7.14 2.02
CA LEU A 82 2.11 -6.47 0.82
C LEU A 82 1.90 -7.43 -0.36
N ASP A 83 2.52 -8.61 -0.34
CA ASP A 83 2.24 -9.68 -1.31
C ASP A 83 0.83 -10.31 -1.14
N PHE A 84 0.08 -9.94 -0.11
CA PHE A 84 -1.24 -10.53 0.19
C PHE A 84 -2.17 -10.54 -1.01
N ARG A 85 -2.27 -9.45 -1.78
CA ARG A 85 -3.11 -9.40 -2.98
C ARG A 85 -2.63 -10.36 -4.06
N ALA A 86 -1.31 -10.41 -4.30
CA ALA A 86 -0.72 -11.29 -5.29
C ALA A 86 -0.88 -12.77 -4.92
N GLU A 87 -0.78 -13.11 -3.63
CA GLU A 87 -1.02 -14.46 -3.11
C GLU A 87 -2.50 -14.88 -3.15
N HIS A 88 -3.42 -13.91 -3.22
CA HIS A 88 -4.87 -14.11 -3.16
C HIS A 88 -5.59 -13.56 -4.41
N SER A 89 -4.93 -13.63 -5.57
CA SER A 89 -5.43 -13.01 -6.81
C SER A 89 -6.78 -13.57 -7.31
N GLN A 90 -7.14 -14.77 -6.85
CA GLN A 90 -8.39 -15.50 -7.18
C GLN A 90 -9.52 -15.24 -6.17
N ASP A 91 -9.24 -14.58 -5.06
CA ASP A 91 -10.26 -14.23 -4.07
C ASP A 91 -11.06 -13.00 -4.50
N ASN A 92 -12.17 -12.74 -3.82
CA ASN A 92 -12.97 -11.54 -4.01
C ASN A 92 -12.13 -10.25 -3.79
N LEU A 93 -12.09 -9.41 -4.84
CA LEU A 93 -11.27 -8.19 -4.92
C LEU A 93 -11.53 -7.20 -3.78
N GLU A 94 -12.80 -7.00 -3.40
CA GLU A 94 -13.20 -6.08 -2.33
C GLU A 94 -12.71 -6.57 -0.97
N THR A 95 -12.84 -7.87 -0.69
CA THR A 95 -12.40 -8.50 0.56
C THR A 95 -10.89 -8.42 0.70
N VAL A 96 -10.15 -8.77 -0.36
CA VAL A 96 -8.69 -8.63 -0.41
C VAL A 96 -8.28 -7.17 -0.23
N GLY A 97 -8.99 -6.25 -0.90
CA GLY A 97 -8.78 -4.81 -0.78
C GLY A 97 -8.98 -4.29 0.66
N LYS A 98 -9.97 -4.78 1.40
CA LYS A 98 -10.18 -4.41 2.82
C LYS A 98 -9.04 -4.88 3.72
N ILE A 99 -8.56 -6.11 3.53
CA ILE A 99 -7.45 -6.66 4.31
C ILE A 99 -6.15 -5.93 4.00
N GLU A 100 -5.84 -5.76 2.71
CA GLU A 100 -4.67 -5.01 2.24
C GLU A 100 -4.67 -3.58 2.79
N ALA A 101 -5.85 -2.93 2.92
CA ALA A 101 -5.97 -1.60 3.52
C ALA A 101 -5.41 -1.56 4.94
N GLY A 102 -5.68 -2.59 5.74
CA GLY A 102 -5.18 -2.72 7.11
C GLY A 102 -3.65 -2.87 7.15
N ILE A 103 -3.09 -3.65 6.22
CA ILE A 103 -1.64 -3.82 6.06
C ILE A 103 -0.98 -2.48 5.69
N ILE A 104 -1.52 -1.80 4.68
CA ILE A 104 -1.03 -0.48 4.25
C ILE A 104 -1.13 0.53 5.39
N THR A 105 -2.27 0.60 6.08
CA THR A 105 -2.47 1.52 7.22
C THR A 105 -1.45 1.26 8.35
N CYS A 106 -1.12 -0.01 8.60
CA CYS A 106 -0.10 -0.38 9.57
C CYS A 106 1.30 0.08 9.11
N LEU A 107 1.66 -0.15 7.84
CA LEU A 107 2.93 0.33 7.27
C LEU A 107 3.03 1.86 7.28
N ILE A 108 1.95 2.58 6.96
CA ILE A 108 1.90 4.04 7.04
C ILE A 108 2.26 4.52 8.46
N SER A 109 1.76 3.84 9.50
CA SER A 109 2.10 4.20 10.89
C SER A 109 3.60 4.07 11.19
N MET A 110 4.31 3.15 10.53
CA MET A 110 5.75 3.05 10.58
C MET A 110 6.42 4.17 9.78
N VAL A 111 5.97 4.42 8.55
CA VAL A 111 6.50 5.47 7.66
C VAL A 111 6.47 6.83 8.35
N MET A 112 5.37 7.17 9.04
CA MET A 112 5.22 8.43 9.76
C MET A 112 6.21 8.63 10.91
N LYS A 113 6.92 7.57 11.32
CA LYS A 113 7.94 7.63 12.39
C LYS A 113 9.37 7.61 11.87
N LEU A 114 9.56 7.25 10.60
CA LEU A 114 10.89 7.22 9.98
C LEU A 114 11.37 8.64 9.69
N SER A 115 12.69 8.84 9.79
CA SER A 115 13.33 10.02 9.22
C SER A 115 13.35 9.91 7.69
N GLU A 116 13.55 11.04 6.99
CA GLU A 116 13.76 11.02 5.54
C GLU A 116 14.89 10.05 5.14
N MET A 117 15.99 10.04 5.91
CA MET A 117 17.15 9.18 5.69
C MET A 117 16.79 7.69 5.76
N SER A 118 15.93 7.30 6.71
CA SER A 118 15.50 5.91 6.89
C SER A 118 14.35 5.53 5.96
N PHE A 119 13.49 6.49 5.58
CA PHE A 119 12.35 6.27 4.69
C PHE A 119 12.78 6.10 3.24
N ARG A 120 13.74 6.91 2.75
CA ARG A 120 14.25 6.84 1.37
C ARG A 120 14.62 5.43 0.91
N PRO A 121 15.48 4.66 1.62
CA PRO A 121 15.82 3.30 1.22
C PRO A 121 14.63 2.34 1.31
N LEU A 122 13.72 2.53 2.28
CA LEU A 122 12.50 1.73 2.37
C LEU A 122 11.59 1.96 1.15
N PHE A 123 11.37 3.22 0.77
CA PHE A 123 10.55 3.57 -0.39
C PHE A 123 11.08 2.94 -1.67
N PHE A 124 12.39 3.07 -1.94
CA PHE A 124 13.00 2.47 -3.13
C PHE A 124 12.96 0.94 -3.09
N LYS A 125 13.17 0.32 -1.92
CA LYS A 125 13.01 -1.14 -1.78
C LYS A 125 11.58 -1.60 -2.13
N LEU A 126 10.56 -0.84 -1.73
CA LEU A 126 9.16 -1.14 -2.05
C LEU A 126 8.84 -0.88 -3.52
N PHE A 127 9.41 0.17 -4.11
CA PHE A 127 9.29 0.46 -5.53
C PHE A 127 9.93 -0.64 -6.38
N ASP A 128 11.12 -1.09 -6.01
CA ASP A 128 11.83 -2.16 -6.70
C ASP A 128 11.10 -3.50 -6.54
N TRP A 129 10.58 -3.80 -5.34
CA TRP A 129 9.75 -4.99 -5.10
C TRP A 129 8.52 -5.06 -6.01
N ALA A 130 7.87 -3.92 -6.27
CA ALA A 130 6.72 -3.84 -7.16
C ALA A 130 7.08 -4.03 -8.63
N LYS A 131 8.34 -3.76 -8.99
CA LYS A 131 8.88 -3.83 -10.36
C LYS A 131 9.72 -5.06 -10.65
N THR A 132 9.82 -6.00 -9.71
CA THR A 132 10.57 -7.23 -9.91
C THR A 132 10.11 -7.94 -11.19
N GLU A 133 11.04 -8.22 -12.09
CA GLU A 133 10.74 -8.91 -13.36
C GLU A 133 10.08 -10.27 -13.10
N GLY A 134 9.02 -10.56 -13.85
CA GLY A 134 8.23 -11.80 -13.69
C GLY A 134 7.33 -11.83 -12.46
N ALA A 135 7.27 -10.78 -11.65
CA ALA A 135 6.34 -10.71 -10.51
C ALA A 135 4.89 -10.46 -10.97
N PRO A 136 3.89 -10.88 -10.18
CA PRO A 136 2.49 -10.64 -10.49
C PRO A 136 2.17 -9.15 -10.61
N LYS A 137 1.37 -8.78 -11.61
CA LYS A 137 0.88 -7.40 -11.84
C LYS A 137 0.13 -6.83 -10.62
N ASP A 138 -0.47 -7.70 -9.81
CA ASP A 138 -1.11 -7.34 -8.53
C ASP A 138 -0.17 -6.60 -7.56
N ARG A 139 1.15 -6.84 -7.59
CA ARG A 139 2.11 -6.08 -6.76
C ARG A 139 2.16 -4.61 -7.13
N GLN A 140 2.08 -4.30 -8.44
CA GLN A 140 2.03 -2.91 -8.89
C GLN A 140 0.75 -2.25 -8.41
N LEU A 141 -0.40 -2.94 -8.49
CA LEU A 141 -1.65 -2.43 -7.94
C LEU A 141 -1.54 -2.10 -6.44
N THR A 142 -0.95 -3.00 -5.64
CA THR A 142 -0.69 -2.76 -4.22
C THR A 142 0.26 -1.58 -4.00
N PHE A 143 1.35 -1.48 -4.77
CA PHE A 143 2.32 -0.40 -4.64
C PHE A 143 1.72 0.97 -4.96
N TYR A 144 0.90 1.08 -6.01
CA TYR A 144 0.27 2.34 -6.39
C TYR A 144 -0.72 2.81 -5.32
N ARG A 145 -1.48 1.89 -4.73
CA ARG A 145 -2.30 2.17 -3.56
C ARG A 145 -1.48 2.64 -2.36
N LEU A 146 -0.35 1.98 -2.09
CA LEU A 146 0.56 2.37 -1.01
C LEU A 146 1.15 3.77 -1.26
N ALA A 147 1.61 4.05 -2.48
CA ALA A 147 2.15 5.35 -2.88
C ALA A 147 1.09 6.45 -2.71
N ASP A 148 -0.15 6.18 -3.09
CA ASP A 148 -1.29 7.07 -2.87
C ASP A 148 -1.53 7.39 -1.38
N CYS A 149 -1.49 6.37 -0.52
CA CYS A 149 -1.60 6.57 0.93
C CYS A 149 -0.40 7.36 1.50
N ILE A 150 0.83 7.05 1.08
CA ILE A 150 2.03 7.77 1.51
C ILE A 150 1.96 9.23 1.07
N ALA A 151 1.50 9.51 -0.15
CA ALA A 151 1.34 10.87 -0.66
C ALA A 151 0.38 11.70 0.21
N GLY A 152 -0.70 11.10 0.71
CA GLY A 152 -1.64 11.76 1.61
C GLY A 152 -1.05 12.08 2.99
N GLU A 153 -0.19 11.20 3.51
CA GLU A 153 0.36 11.28 4.86
C GLU A 153 1.60 12.18 4.94
N LEU A 154 2.51 12.04 3.98
CA LEU A 154 3.73 12.86 3.88
C LEU A 154 3.49 14.20 3.18
N LYS A 155 2.40 14.34 2.42
CA LYS A 155 2.03 15.57 1.69
C LYS A 155 3.21 16.12 0.87
N GLY A 156 3.58 17.38 1.09
CA GLY A 156 4.66 18.05 0.38
C GLY A 156 6.01 17.33 0.47
N LEU A 157 6.29 16.61 1.58
CA LEU A 157 7.53 15.83 1.72
C LEU A 157 7.61 14.67 0.73
N PHE A 158 6.47 14.15 0.27
CA PHE A 158 6.45 13.07 -0.72
C PHE A 158 6.99 13.51 -2.09
N SER A 159 6.94 14.80 -2.41
CA SER A 159 7.47 15.35 -3.66
C SER A 159 8.96 15.06 -3.89
N LEU A 160 9.72 14.86 -2.80
CA LEU A 160 11.14 14.46 -2.82
C LEU A 160 11.37 13.09 -3.47
N PHE A 161 10.34 12.24 -3.50
CA PHE A 161 10.39 10.87 -4.00
C PHE A 161 9.56 10.67 -5.26
N ALA A 162 8.48 11.45 -5.41
CA ALA A 162 7.52 11.36 -6.50
C ALA A 162 8.16 11.50 -7.90
N GLY A 163 9.35 12.10 -8.01
CA GLY A 163 10.05 12.27 -9.28
C GLY A 163 10.32 10.93 -9.98
N HIS A 164 10.58 9.87 -9.20
CA HIS A 164 10.81 8.52 -9.72
C HIS A 164 9.52 7.83 -10.19
N LEU A 165 8.36 8.37 -9.84
CA LEU A 165 7.06 7.82 -10.21
C LEU A 165 6.45 8.47 -11.46
N VAL A 166 6.97 9.63 -11.91
CA VAL A 166 6.42 10.37 -13.05
C VAL A 166 6.32 9.51 -14.31
N LYS A 167 7.44 8.92 -14.73
CA LYS A 167 7.48 8.06 -15.93
C LYS A 167 6.66 6.78 -15.74
N PRO A 168 6.78 6.04 -14.62
CA PRO A 168 5.91 4.90 -14.33
C PRO A 168 4.41 5.21 -14.37
N PHE A 169 3.97 6.34 -13.79
CA PHE A 169 2.58 6.76 -13.88
C PHE A 169 2.16 7.06 -15.31
N ALA A 170 2.98 7.77 -16.09
CA ALA A 170 2.69 8.07 -17.49
C ALA A 170 2.54 6.79 -18.33
N ASP A 171 3.45 5.82 -18.15
CA ASP A 171 3.42 4.55 -18.86
C ASP A 171 2.18 3.73 -18.47
N ASN A 172 1.89 3.67 -17.17
CA ASN A 172 0.72 2.98 -16.65
C ASN A 172 -0.61 3.58 -17.15
N LEU A 173 -0.73 4.91 -17.16
CA LEU A 173 -1.92 5.61 -17.68
C LEU A 173 -2.14 5.34 -19.17
N ASN A 174 -1.07 5.25 -19.96
CA ASN A 174 -1.18 4.88 -21.36
C ASN A 174 -1.61 3.42 -21.52
N GLN A 175 -1.04 2.50 -20.75
CA GLN A 175 -1.30 1.06 -20.88
C GLN A 175 -2.72 0.66 -20.43
N ILE A 176 -3.32 1.41 -19.52
CA ILE A 176 -4.69 1.17 -19.03
C ILE A 176 -5.74 1.87 -19.92
N ASN A 177 -5.32 2.65 -20.90
CA ASN A 177 -6.24 3.36 -21.79
C ASN A 177 -6.78 2.42 -22.87
N THR A 178 -7.98 1.88 -22.67
CA THR A 178 -8.60 0.91 -23.58
C THR A 178 -8.93 1.50 -24.95
N SER A 179 -8.97 2.82 -25.10
CA SER A 179 -9.21 3.50 -26.37
C SER A 179 -7.94 3.62 -27.23
N LYS A 180 -6.76 3.35 -26.65
CA LYS A 180 -5.45 3.45 -27.33
C LYS A 180 -4.62 2.17 -27.28
N THR A 181 -5.00 1.21 -26.44
CA THR A 181 -4.32 -0.08 -26.28
C THR A 181 -5.16 -1.17 -26.91
N ASP A 182 -4.54 -1.97 -27.80
CA ASP A 182 -5.19 -3.13 -28.37
C ASP A 182 -5.57 -4.13 -27.27
N ALA A 183 -6.67 -4.87 -27.45
CA ALA A 183 -7.18 -5.80 -26.44
C ALA A 183 -6.13 -6.87 -26.01
N ASP A 184 -5.22 -7.23 -26.92
CA ASP A 184 -4.14 -8.18 -26.67
C ASP A 184 -2.95 -7.60 -25.88
N GLU A 185 -2.90 -6.27 -25.70
CA GLU A 185 -1.87 -5.55 -24.93
C GLU A 185 -2.37 -5.07 -23.56
N ALA A 186 -3.58 -5.50 -23.17
CA ALA A 186 -4.20 -5.10 -21.92
C ALA A 186 -3.29 -5.38 -20.71
N TYR A 187 -3.20 -4.40 -19.81
CA TYR A 187 -2.34 -4.53 -18.63
C TYR A 187 -2.78 -5.69 -17.73
N PHE A 188 -4.03 -6.09 -17.75
CA PHE A 188 -4.55 -7.28 -17.06
C PHE A 188 -5.44 -8.06 -18.06
N ASP A 189 -5.24 -9.37 -18.18
CA ASP A 189 -5.62 -10.24 -19.32
C ASP A 189 -6.65 -11.37 -19.02
N SER A 190 -7.30 -11.36 -17.85
CA SER A 190 -8.16 -12.40 -17.27
C SER A 190 -9.50 -11.89 -16.70
N GLU A 191 -10.42 -12.77 -16.31
CA GLU A 191 -11.71 -12.37 -15.71
C GLU A 191 -11.50 -11.64 -14.36
N GLY A 192 -12.11 -10.45 -14.19
CA GLY A 192 -11.91 -9.56 -13.03
C GLY A 192 -10.89 -8.42 -13.25
N ASP A 193 -10.28 -8.39 -14.44
CA ASP A 193 -9.17 -7.49 -14.73
C ASP A 193 -9.56 -6.07 -15.12
N THR A 194 -10.80 -5.88 -15.59
CA THR A 194 -11.37 -4.54 -15.72
C THR A 194 -11.44 -3.84 -14.37
N GLU A 195 -11.90 -4.53 -13.31
CA GLU A 195 -11.97 -3.94 -11.97
C GLU A 195 -10.58 -3.61 -11.41
N LYS A 196 -9.60 -4.51 -11.60
CA LYS A 196 -8.20 -4.24 -11.22
C LYS A 196 -7.60 -3.07 -11.99
N SER A 197 -7.88 -2.98 -13.29
CA SER A 197 -7.46 -1.86 -14.13
C SER A 197 -8.11 -0.55 -13.67
N CYS A 198 -9.40 -0.56 -13.33
CA CYS A 198 -10.10 0.60 -12.76
C CYS A 198 -9.46 1.04 -11.44
N LEU A 199 -9.16 0.11 -10.53
CA LEU A 199 -8.48 0.41 -9.27
C LEU A 199 -7.08 0.98 -9.51
N LEU A 200 -6.34 0.41 -10.47
CA LEU A 200 -5.00 0.88 -10.79
C LEU A 200 -5.03 2.31 -11.38
N LEU A 201 -5.98 2.59 -12.27
CA LEU A 201 -6.23 3.93 -12.79
C LEU A 201 -6.58 4.89 -11.65
N GLN A 202 -7.52 4.50 -10.78
CA GLN A 202 -7.95 5.30 -9.63
C GLN A 202 -6.76 5.63 -8.71
N TYR A 203 -5.99 4.63 -8.26
CA TYR A 203 -4.84 4.88 -7.37
C TYR A 203 -3.75 5.72 -8.05
N SER A 204 -3.57 5.57 -9.37
CA SER A 204 -2.64 6.41 -10.12
C SER A 204 -3.07 7.87 -10.12
N LEU A 205 -4.34 8.12 -10.44
CA LEU A 205 -4.90 9.46 -10.51
C LEU A 205 -4.99 10.12 -9.13
N ASP A 206 -5.41 9.38 -8.11
CA ASP A 206 -5.47 9.86 -6.71
C ASP A 206 -4.08 10.24 -6.20
N CYS A 207 -3.07 9.43 -6.51
CA CYS A 207 -1.69 9.71 -6.11
C CYS A 207 -1.14 10.95 -6.83
N LEU A 208 -1.31 11.04 -8.15
CA LEU A 208 -0.92 12.21 -8.93
C LEU A 208 -1.64 13.47 -8.45
N TYR A 209 -2.94 13.38 -8.18
CA TYR A 209 -3.73 14.47 -7.62
C TYR A 209 -3.13 14.94 -6.29
N LYS A 210 -2.81 14.04 -5.36
CA LYS A 210 -2.20 14.39 -4.07
C LYS A 210 -0.81 15.01 -4.24
N ILE A 211 -0.01 14.49 -5.16
CA ILE A 211 1.32 15.05 -5.48
C ILE A 211 1.18 16.50 -5.97
N PHE A 212 0.21 16.79 -6.84
CA PHE A 212 -0.03 18.14 -7.35
C PHE A 212 -0.65 19.05 -6.28
N LEU A 213 -1.62 18.54 -5.53
CA LEU A 213 -2.33 19.28 -4.48
C LEU A 213 -1.39 19.76 -3.38
N PHE A 214 -0.40 18.94 -3.01
CA PHE A 214 0.58 19.24 -1.97
C PHE A 214 1.92 19.73 -2.51
N ASP A 215 2.00 20.09 -3.81
CA ASP A 215 3.22 20.61 -4.40
C ASP A 215 3.65 21.90 -3.69
N SER A 216 4.77 21.80 -2.99
CA SER A 216 5.41 22.88 -2.23
C SER A 216 6.85 23.10 -2.68
N HIS A 217 7.33 22.31 -3.64
CA HIS A 217 8.75 22.25 -4.04
C HIS A 217 8.94 22.34 -5.55
N HIS A 218 7.99 22.96 -6.26
CA HIS A 218 7.99 23.04 -7.73
C HIS A 218 8.14 21.66 -8.37
N PHE A 219 7.41 20.69 -7.84
CA PHE A 219 7.38 19.33 -8.35
C PHE A 219 6.97 19.30 -9.82
N VAL A 220 5.97 20.09 -10.21
CA VAL A 220 5.50 20.17 -11.61
C VAL A 220 6.45 21.06 -12.42
N SER A 221 7.59 20.50 -12.81
CA SER A 221 8.49 21.11 -13.79
C SER A 221 7.95 20.99 -15.21
N LYS A 222 8.50 21.78 -16.15
CA LYS A 222 8.15 21.69 -17.57
C LYS A 222 8.30 20.26 -18.12
N GLU A 223 9.43 19.61 -17.85
CA GLU A 223 9.71 18.24 -18.30
C GLU A 223 8.69 17.22 -17.75
N ARG A 224 8.34 17.32 -16.47
CA ARG A 224 7.38 16.42 -15.83
C ARG A 224 5.95 16.68 -16.34
N ALA A 225 5.60 17.94 -16.59
CA ALA A 225 4.34 18.30 -17.21
C ALA A 225 4.25 17.73 -18.63
N GLU A 226 5.28 17.88 -19.45
CA GLU A 226 5.35 17.31 -20.81
C GLU A 226 5.20 15.78 -20.79
N THR A 227 5.77 15.12 -19.78
CA THR A 227 5.66 13.66 -19.62
C THR A 227 4.23 13.20 -19.25
N LEU A 228 3.54 13.94 -18.39
CA LEU A 228 2.23 13.53 -17.82
C LEU A 228 1.02 14.08 -18.60
N MET A 229 1.18 15.19 -19.31
CA MET A 229 0.05 15.91 -19.90
C MET A 229 -0.74 15.05 -20.90
N LEU A 230 -0.07 14.46 -21.88
CA LEU A 230 -0.76 13.64 -22.89
C LEU A 230 -1.39 12.37 -22.29
N PRO A 231 -0.69 11.56 -21.46
CA PRO A 231 -1.31 10.41 -20.79
C PRO A 231 -2.54 10.76 -19.96
N LEU A 232 -2.53 11.90 -19.27
CA LEU A 232 -3.67 12.39 -18.48
C LEU A 232 -4.83 12.85 -19.36
N VAL A 233 -4.57 13.64 -20.41
CA VAL A 233 -5.60 14.10 -21.34
C VAL A 233 -6.29 12.92 -22.02
N ASN A 234 -5.51 11.90 -22.40
CA ASN A 234 -6.06 10.69 -23.01
C ASN A 234 -7.06 9.96 -22.09
N GLN A 235 -7.00 10.14 -20.77
CA GLN A 235 -7.96 9.52 -19.85
C GLN A 235 -9.38 10.09 -19.99
N LEU A 236 -9.55 11.27 -20.60
CA LEU A 236 -10.88 11.83 -20.89
C LEU A 236 -11.65 11.01 -21.93
N GLU A 237 -10.92 10.28 -22.78
CA GLU A 237 -11.48 9.40 -23.82
C GLU A 237 -11.40 7.92 -23.40
N ASN A 238 -10.93 7.61 -22.20
CA ASN A 238 -10.77 6.22 -21.74
C ASN A 238 -12.14 5.62 -21.39
N MET A 239 -12.48 4.50 -22.03
CA MET A 239 -13.75 3.80 -21.84
C MET A 239 -13.67 2.67 -20.79
N LEU A 240 -12.57 2.61 -20.04
CA LEU A 240 -12.40 1.63 -18.96
C LEU A 240 -13.47 1.79 -17.88
N GLY A 241 -14.20 0.71 -17.61
CA GLY A 241 -15.26 0.69 -16.59
C GLY A 241 -16.66 1.01 -17.11
N GLY A 242 -16.80 1.36 -18.40
CA GLY A 242 -18.08 1.60 -19.07
C GLY A 242 -18.42 3.08 -19.25
#